data_AF-A0A8S0V811-F1
#
_entry.id   AF-A0A8S0V811-F1
#
_cell.length_a   1.000
_cell.length_b   1.000
_cell.length_c   1.000
_cell.angle_alpha   90.00
_cell.angle_beta   90.00
_cell.angle_gamma   90.00
#
_symmetry.space_group_name_H-M   'P 1'
#
loop_
_entity.id
_entity.type
_entity.pdbx_description
1 polymer ?
#
loop_
_entity_poly.entity_id
_entity_poly.type
_entity_poly.pdbx_seq_one_letter_code
_entity_poly.pdbx_strand_id
1 'polypeptide(L)'
;MAGRRRKKFKLLAETIEDGTRASAGQPDEQETHFELPTEILELIISQLTFRDNICASAVCRRWHSVAISVRKVNKPPWLMFFPKVGDLYEFYDPSQRKTYWLELPKLRGSRLCYAKYGWLLLYKPRTQRMFFYCPYTREKIKLPRREFGYQIVAFSAAPTSPSCILFTVKHVSPTLVAISTCHPGANEWTTVNYQNRLPFVSSIWNKLVFCNGLFYCLSLTGWLGVYNPNECTWDVLSVHPPRCPESFFVKNWWKGKFIAEHNGDIFAIYTCSALIPVVYKLDQTNKVWTEMETLEGSTLFASFLSSQARMDLNGMMRNNVYFSKVRYYGKRCVSYSLDSGRYHPRNQCYDWGEQDPYESIWIEAPEDLSTFL
;
A
#
# COMPACT_ATOMS: atom_id res chain seq x y z
N MET A 1 36.10 44.50 4.45
CA MET A 1 34.64 44.31 4.46
C MET A 1 34.28 43.15 5.37
N ALA A 2 33.37 43.42 6.32
CA ALA A 2 32.55 42.53 7.15
C ALA A 2 33.19 41.28 7.80
N GLY A 3 33.56 41.42 9.07
CA GLY A 3 33.94 40.33 9.96
C GLY A 3 32.73 39.56 10.54
N ARG A 4 32.90 38.24 10.67
CA ARG A 4 32.03 37.29 11.36
C ARG A 4 31.86 37.66 12.85
N ARG A 5 30.61 37.78 13.32
CA ARG A 5 30.28 37.76 14.76
C ARG A 5 29.60 36.44 15.13
N ARG A 6 30.33 35.62 15.91
CA ARG A 6 29.81 34.55 16.76
C ARG A 6 29.65 35.15 18.16
N LYS A 7 28.48 35.06 18.79
CA LYS A 7 28.35 35.25 20.24
C LYS A 7 27.47 34.15 20.84
N LYS A 8 28.08 33.41 21.77
CA LYS A 8 27.45 32.48 22.70
C LYS A 8 26.84 33.26 23.88
N PHE A 9 25.71 32.75 24.35
CA PHE A 9 25.13 32.70 25.70
C PHE A 9 25.56 33.73 26.76
N LYS A 10 24.54 34.31 27.41
CA LYS A 10 24.55 34.60 28.85
C LYS A 10 23.19 34.22 29.44
N LEU A 11 23.21 33.31 30.42
CA LEU A 11 22.19 33.21 31.47
C LEU A 11 22.27 34.47 32.34
N LEU A 12 21.13 34.93 32.84
CA LEU A 12 21.05 35.78 34.02
C LEU A 12 19.85 35.32 34.85
N ALA A 13 20.19 34.82 36.04
CA ALA A 13 19.30 34.47 37.12
C ALA A 13 18.95 35.74 37.91
N GLU A 14 17.75 35.69 38.50
CA GLU A 14 17.30 36.29 39.76
C GLU A 14 17.53 37.78 40.03
N THR A 15 16.43 38.51 40.22
CA THR A 15 16.31 39.43 41.35
C THR A 15 14.86 39.45 41.86
N ILE A 16 14.77 39.37 43.18
CA ILE A 16 13.63 39.24 44.09
C ILE A 16 12.84 40.56 44.19
N GLU A 17 11.52 40.51 44.40
CA GLU A 17 10.90 41.36 45.43
C GLU A 17 9.59 40.77 45.97
N ASP A 18 9.57 40.68 47.30
CA ASP A 18 8.52 40.18 48.18
C ASP A 18 7.56 41.32 48.53
N GLY A 19 6.26 41.02 48.67
CA GLY A 19 5.22 42.03 48.80
C GLY A 19 3.86 41.45 49.13
N THR A 20 3.73 40.86 50.32
CA THR A 20 2.47 40.37 50.88
C THR A 20 1.52 41.52 51.21
N ARG A 21 0.31 41.55 50.61
CA ARG A 21 -0.91 42.09 51.24
C ARG A 21 -2.15 41.29 50.82
N ALA A 22 -2.84 40.77 51.82
CA ALA A 22 -4.12 40.08 51.71
C ALA A 22 -5.28 41.07 51.47
N SER A 23 -6.26 40.64 50.67
CA SER A 23 -7.62 41.14 50.69
C SER A 23 -8.55 40.02 50.22
N ALA A 24 -9.37 39.53 51.16
CA ALA A 24 -10.40 38.54 50.91
C ALA A 24 -11.52 39.11 50.02
N GLY A 25 -11.94 38.33 49.03
CA GLY A 25 -13.12 38.58 48.19
C GLY A 25 -13.59 37.25 47.61
N GLN A 26 -14.72 36.79 48.14
CA GLN A 26 -15.56 35.60 47.93
C GLN A 26 -15.29 34.59 46.78
N PRO A 27 -15.62 33.29 47.00
CA PRO A 27 -15.55 32.26 45.97
C PRO A 27 -16.70 32.46 44.99
N ASP A 28 -16.37 32.92 43.79
CA ASP A 28 -17.32 32.96 42.69
C ASP A 28 -17.62 31.53 42.22
N GLU A 29 -18.87 31.37 41.80
CA GLU A 29 -19.63 30.13 41.72
C GLU A 29 -18.94 29.01 40.94
N GLN A 30 -19.18 27.79 41.41
CA GLN A 30 -18.83 26.55 40.74
C GLN A 30 -19.34 26.53 39.31
N GLU A 31 -18.51 26.91 38.34
CA GLU A 31 -18.55 26.30 37.02
C GLU A 31 -18.20 24.83 37.23
N THR A 32 -19.22 24.00 37.45
CA THR A 32 -19.13 22.56 37.25
C THR A 32 -18.82 22.34 35.78
N HIS A 33 -17.54 22.47 35.42
CA HIS A 33 -16.98 21.86 34.24
C HIS A 33 -17.29 20.37 34.40
N PHE A 34 -18.29 19.89 33.65
CA PHE A 34 -18.49 18.47 33.43
C PHE A 34 -17.27 17.95 32.68
N GLU A 35 -16.20 17.71 33.43
CA GLU A 35 -14.97 17.15 32.89
C GLU A 35 -15.26 15.71 32.54
N LEU A 36 -15.33 15.44 31.23
CA LEU A 36 -15.46 14.10 30.71
C LEU A 36 -14.39 13.19 31.34
N PRO A 37 -14.74 12.04 31.94
CA PRO A 37 -13.76 11.09 32.48
C PRO A 37 -12.70 10.68 31.46
N THR A 38 -11.48 10.40 31.92
CA THR A 38 -10.33 10.14 31.04
C THR A 38 -10.55 8.90 30.18
N GLU A 39 -11.24 7.90 30.72
CA GLU A 39 -11.57 6.65 30.06
C GLU A 39 -12.54 6.89 28.89
N ILE A 40 -13.51 7.79 29.07
CA ILE A 40 -14.44 8.16 28.00
C ILE A 40 -13.71 9.00 26.94
N LEU A 41 -12.82 9.90 27.38
CA LEU A 41 -12.00 10.69 26.47
C LEU A 41 -11.06 9.79 25.63
N GLU A 42 -10.47 8.78 26.24
CA GLU A 42 -9.66 7.75 25.57
C GLU A 42 -10.48 7.00 24.53
N LEU A 43 -11.68 6.55 24.90
CA LEU A 43 -12.59 5.88 23.96
C LEU A 43 -12.92 6.77 22.77
N ILE A 44 -13.32 8.02 23.00
CA ILE A 44 -13.61 8.98 21.92
C ILE A 44 -12.38 9.19 21.04
N ILE A 45 -11.23 9.52 21.63
CA ILE A 45 -10.03 9.85 20.85
C ILE A 45 -9.44 8.62 20.14
N SER A 46 -9.67 7.40 20.64
CA SER A 46 -9.19 6.16 20.02
C SER A 46 -9.93 5.77 18.73
N GLN A 47 -11.10 6.38 18.49
CA GLN A 47 -11.92 6.22 17.28
C GLN A 47 -11.65 7.31 16.24
N LEU A 48 -10.92 8.36 16.62
CA LEU A 48 -10.58 9.45 15.71
C LEU A 48 -9.58 8.99 14.65
N THR A 49 -9.68 9.58 13.46
CA THR A 49 -8.61 9.46 12.46
C THR A 49 -7.31 10.01 13.03
N PHE A 50 -6.16 9.62 12.49
CA PHE A 50 -4.90 10.16 12.98
C PHE A 50 -4.83 11.70 12.89
N ARG A 51 -5.43 12.28 11.85
CA ARG A 51 -5.55 13.73 11.69
C ARG A 51 -6.37 14.34 12.82
N ASP A 52 -7.55 13.79 13.09
CA ASP A 52 -8.44 14.33 14.13
C ASP A 52 -7.87 14.10 15.53
N ASN A 53 -7.13 13.01 15.75
CA ASN A 53 -6.35 12.78 16.96
C ASN A 53 -5.27 13.86 17.16
N ILE A 54 -4.57 14.29 16.10
CA ILE A 54 -3.62 15.42 16.19
C ILE A 54 -4.36 16.70 16.59
N CYS A 55 -5.50 17.00 15.95
CA CYS A 55 -6.30 18.17 16.28
C CYS A 55 -6.78 18.13 17.73
N ALA A 56 -7.30 16.99 18.19
CA ALA A 56 -7.70 16.75 19.58
C ALA A 56 -6.53 16.95 20.54
N SER A 57 -5.32 16.54 20.15
CA SER A 57 -4.11 16.71 20.97
C SER A 57 -3.69 18.17 21.16
N ALA A 58 -4.27 19.12 20.41
CA ALA A 58 -3.98 20.54 20.54
C ALA A 58 -4.97 21.29 21.47
N VAL A 59 -6.05 20.64 21.92
CA VAL A 59 -7.11 21.28 22.72
C VAL A 59 -6.61 21.71 24.10
N CYS A 60 -6.08 20.78 24.89
CA CYS A 60 -5.49 21.05 26.20
C CYS A 60 -4.50 19.94 26.59
N ARG A 61 -3.74 20.14 27.68
CA ARG A 61 -2.73 19.14 28.13
C ARG A 61 -3.32 17.75 28.39
N ARG A 62 -4.54 17.69 28.94
CA ARG A 62 -5.22 16.42 29.23
C ARG A 62 -5.57 15.67 27.95
N TRP A 63 -6.18 16.36 26.99
CA TRP A 63 -6.47 15.81 25.67
C TRP A 63 -5.21 15.45 24.90
N HIS A 64 -4.14 16.23 25.03
CA HIS A 64 -2.84 15.92 24.47
C HIS A 64 -2.29 14.59 24.98
N SER A 65 -2.28 14.41 26.30
CA SER A 65 -1.81 13.18 26.95
C SER A 65 -2.61 11.96 26.50
N VAL A 66 -3.93 12.08 26.52
CA VAL A 66 -4.83 11.00 26.07
C VAL A 66 -4.65 10.73 24.59
N ALA A 67 -4.64 11.77 23.75
CA ALA A 67 -4.50 11.61 22.31
C ALA A 67 -3.20 10.90 21.94
N ILE A 68 -2.10 11.19 22.63
CA ILE A 68 -0.82 10.48 22.43
C ILE A 68 -0.92 9.03 22.90
N SER A 69 -1.52 8.75 24.06
CA SER A 69 -1.60 7.38 24.60
C SER A 69 -2.40 6.44 23.70
N VAL A 70 -3.48 6.94 23.09
CA VAL A 70 -4.34 6.15 22.19
C VAL A 70 -4.02 6.35 20.70
N ARG A 71 -2.95 7.10 20.37
CA ARG A 71 -2.59 7.43 18.98
C ARG A 71 -2.21 6.16 18.20
N LYS A 72 -3.03 5.81 17.22
CA LYS A 72 -2.73 4.72 16.29
C LYS A 72 -1.98 5.28 15.08
N VAL A 73 -0.68 4.96 14.99
CA VAL A 73 0.12 5.20 13.77
C VAL A 73 0.14 3.90 12.97
N ASN A 74 -0.30 3.97 11.71
CA ASN A 74 -0.21 2.80 10.84
C ASN A 74 1.25 2.49 10.51
N LYS A 75 1.57 1.20 10.41
CA LYS A 75 2.89 0.75 9.93
C LYS A 75 2.89 0.68 8.40
N PRO A 76 3.95 1.11 7.72
CA PRO A 76 4.08 0.86 6.29
C PRO A 76 4.25 -0.65 6.04
N PRO A 77 3.83 -1.16 4.87
CA PRO A 77 4.21 -2.49 4.47
C PRO A 77 5.74 -2.59 4.34
N TRP A 78 6.24 -3.79 4.60
CA TRP A 78 7.64 -4.14 4.42
C TRP A 78 7.86 -4.64 3.00
N LEU A 79 9.07 -4.42 2.49
CA LEU A 79 9.47 -4.93 1.19
C LEU A 79 10.17 -6.28 1.36
N MET A 80 9.52 -7.34 0.92
CA MET A 80 10.10 -8.68 0.90
C MET A 80 10.85 -8.90 -0.42
N PHE A 81 12.10 -9.38 -0.35
CA PHE A 81 12.89 -9.76 -1.51
C PHE A 81 13.12 -11.27 -1.57
N PHE A 82 13.01 -11.81 -2.78
CA PHE A 82 13.21 -13.22 -3.07
C PHE A 82 14.70 -13.45 -3.38
N PRO A 83 15.36 -14.39 -2.66
CA PRO A 83 16.76 -14.69 -2.93
C PRO A 83 16.91 -15.40 -4.28
N LYS A 84 18.01 -15.13 -4.97
CA LYS A 84 18.38 -15.87 -6.19
C LYS A 84 18.81 -17.30 -5.87
N VAL A 85 19.44 -17.50 -4.71
CA VAL A 85 19.94 -18.80 -4.23
C VAL A 85 19.69 -18.90 -2.72
N GLY A 86 19.30 -20.08 -2.26
CA GLY A 86 19.03 -20.36 -0.85
C GLY A 86 17.60 -20.03 -0.43
N ASP A 87 17.37 -20.08 0.88
CA ASP A 87 16.04 -19.94 1.48
C ASP A 87 15.96 -18.76 2.45
N LEU A 88 16.98 -17.89 2.50
CA LEU A 88 17.01 -16.71 3.36
C LEU A 88 16.40 -15.51 2.64
N TYR A 89 15.25 -15.04 3.10
CA TYR A 89 14.50 -13.94 2.53
C TYR A 89 14.79 -12.65 3.29
N GLU A 90 14.90 -11.56 2.54
CA GLU A 90 15.18 -10.24 3.08
C GLU A 90 13.88 -9.45 3.21
N PHE A 91 13.66 -8.81 4.36
CA PHE A 91 12.53 -7.95 4.65
C PHE A 91 13.04 -6.55 5.02
N TYR A 92 12.71 -5.55 4.22
CA TYR A 92 13.13 -4.17 4.44
C TYR A 92 11.98 -3.32 4.99
N ASP A 93 12.21 -2.70 6.15
CA ASP A 93 11.34 -1.70 6.75
C ASP A 93 11.68 -0.31 6.21
N PRO A 94 10.81 0.32 5.39
CA PRO A 94 11.07 1.64 4.84
C PRO A 94 11.03 2.77 5.89
N SER A 95 10.36 2.58 7.02
CA SER A 95 10.26 3.60 8.08
C SER A 95 11.56 3.71 8.88
N GLN A 96 12.10 2.58 9.32
CA GLN A 96 13.35 2.51 10.10
C GLN A 96 14.59 2.40 9.21
N ARG A 97 14.40 2.14 7.91
CA ARG A 97 15.48 1.82 6.95
C ARG A 97 16.34 0.66 7.43
N LYS A 98 15.69 -0.32 8.06
CA LYS A 98 16.31 -1.51 8.64
C LYS A 98 15.90 -2.74 7.85
N THR A 99 16.82 -3.68 7.74
CA THR A 99 16.62 -4.96 7.07
C THR A 99 16.61 -6.07 8.11
N TYR A 100 15.74 -7.04 7.90
CA TYR A 100 15.55 -8.23 8.68
C TYR A 100 15.63 -9.45 7.77
N TRP A 101 15.97 -10.61 8.31
CA TRP A 101 16.07 -11.84 7.53
C TRP A 101 15.21 -12.96 8.10
N LEU A 102 14.63 -13.77 7.22
CA LEU A 102 13.81 -14.91 7.62
C LEU A 102 14.05 -16.10 6.68
N GLU A 103 14.31 -17.27 7.25
CA GLU A 103 14.50 -18.50 6.48
C GLU A 103 13.16 -19.18 6.16
N LEU A 104 12.84 -19.31 4.88
CA LEU A 104 11.56 -19.82 4.38
C LEU A 104 11.74 -20.95 3.34
N PRO A 105 12.25 -22.14 3.75
CA PRO A 105 12.55 -23.23 2.82
C PRO A 105 11.32 -23.78 2.09
N LYS A 106 10.11 -23.60 2.66
CA LYS A 106 8.84 -24.00 2.03
C LYS A 106 8.54 -23.23 0.73
N LEU A 107 9.14 -22.07 0.55
CA LEU A 107 8.97 -21.23 -0.64
C LEU A 107 9.85 -21.66 -1.81
N ARG A 108 10.85 -22.53 -1.59
CA ARG A 108 11.80 -22.96 -2.62
C ARG A 108 11.12 -23.46 -3.90
N GLY A 109 11.54 -22.86 -5.02
CA GLY A 109 11.05 -23.17 -6.36
C GLY A 109 9.60 -22.72 -6.62
N SER A 110 9.08 -21.80 -5.83
CA SER A 110 7.76 -21.21 -6.02
C SER A 110 7.90 -19.84 -6.69
N ARG A 111 6.95 -19.52 -7.57
CA ARG A 111 6.77 -18.20 -8.17
C ARG A 111 5.76 -17.42 -7.34
N LEU A 112 6.07 -16.17 -7.06
CA LEU A 112 5.16 -15.27 -6.38
C LEU A 112 4.09 -14.77 -7.35
N CYS A 113 2.84 -14.72 -6.90
CA CYS A 113 1.69 -14.29 -7.70
C CYS A 113 1.01 -13.05 -7.15
N TYR A 114 0.87 -12.93 -5.83
CA TYR A 114 0.19 -11.82 -5.17
C TYR A 114 0.55 -11.77 -3.68
N ALA A 115 0.43 -10.62 -3.03
CA ALA A 115 0.52 -10.50 -1.58
C ALA A 115 -0.45 -9.44 -1.05
N LYS A 116 -1.19 -9.79 0.00
CA LYS A 116 -2.11 -8.91 0.73
C LYS A 116 -2.46 -9.52 2.09
N TYR A 117 -2.79 -8.70 3.08
CA TYR A 117 -3.21 -9.13 4.42
C TYR A 117 -2.18 -10.00 5.16
N GLY A 118 -0.88 -9.82 4.88
CA GLY A 118 0.21 -10.63 5.46
C GLY A 118 0.37 -12.02 4.81
N TRP A 119 -0.38 -12.32 3.75
CA TRP A 119 -0.33 -13.60 3.06
C TRP A 119 0.29 -13.48 1.67
N LEU A 120 1.12 -14.45 1.32
CA LEU A 120 1.65 -14.65 -0.03
C LEU A 120 0.80 -15.67 -0.78
N LEU A 121 0.43 -15.36 -2.01
CA LEU A 121 -0.07 -16.34 -2.97
C LEU A 121 1.07 -16.78 -3.89
N LEU A 122 1.33 -18.08 -3.91
CA LEU A 122 2.47 -18.66 -4.61
C LEU A 122 2.02 -19.79 -5.54
N TYR A 123 2.70 -19.90 -6.68
CA TYR A 123 2.53 -20.99 -7.63
C TYR A 123 3.80 -21.84 -7.72
N LYS A 124 3.66 -23.16 -7.67
CA LYS A 124 4.79 -24.09 -7.81
C LYS A 124 4.72 -24.79 -9.17
N PRO A 125 5.53 -24.39 -10.17
CA PRO A 125 5.44 -24.91 -11.54
C PRO A 125 5.57 -26.43 -11.63
N ARG A 126 6.52 -27.03 -10.89
CA ARG A 126 6.75 -28.48 -10.87
C ARG A 126 5.51 -29.30 -10.51
N THR A 127 4.67 -28.77 -9.63
CA THR A 127 3.46 -29.47 -9.16
C THR A 127 2.17 -28.89 -9.75
N GLN A 128 2.25 -27.79 -10.51
CA GLN A 128 1.11 -27.01 -11.01
C GLN A 128 0.08 -26.71 -9.90
N ARG A 129 0.57 -26.32 -8.71
CA ARG A 129 -0.29 -26.05 -7.55
C ARG A 129 -0.03 -24.65 -7.02
N MET A 130 -1.13 -23.95 -6.72
CA MET A 130 -1.06 -22.73 -5.93
C MET A 130 -1.26 -23.03 -4.45
N PHE A 131 -0.75 -22.15 -3.62
CA PHE A 131 -1.00 -22.20 -2.18
C PHE A 131 -0.80 -20.80 -1.58
N PHE A 132 -1.52 -20.55 -0.50
CA PHE A 132 -1.23 -19.43 0.37
C PHE A 132 -0.17 -19.81 1.38
N TYR A 133 0.66 -18.83 1.74
CA TYR A 133 1.66 -18.98 2.78
C TYR A 133 1.80 -17.68 3.56
N CYS A 134 1.67 -17.76 4.88
CA CYS A 134 2.00 -16.65 5.76
C CYS A 134 3.46 -16.83 6.22
N PRO A 135 4.38 -15.91 5.88
CA PRO A 135 5.77 -16.03 6.30
C PRO A 135 5.94 -15.95 7.83
N TYR A 136 5.04 -15.24 8.53
CA TYR A 136 5.12 -15.00 9.97
C TYR A 136 4.63 -16.19 10.78
N THR A 137 3.44 -16.72 10.47
CA THR A 137 2.87 -17.88 11.17
C THR A 137 3.31 -19.22 10.59
N ARG A 138 3.95 -19.21 9.41
CA ARG A 138 4.35 -20.40 8.62
C ARG A 138 3.19 -21.30 8.21
N GLU A 139 1.95 -20.82 8.36
CA GLU A 139 0.75 -21.49 7.90
C GLU A 139 0.71 -21.59 6.39
N LYS A 140 0.10 -22.68 5.91
CA LYS A 140 0.00 -22.98 4.49
C LYS A 140 -1.38 -23.51 4.16
N ILE A 141 -2.06 -22.85 3.23
CA ILE A 141 -3.36 -23.28 2.72
C ILE A 141 -3.18 -23.72 1.28
N LYS A 142 -3.47 -24.99 1.00
CA LYS A 142 -3.34 -25.56 -0.35
C LYS A 142 -4.56 -25.17 -1.18
N LEU A 143 -4.35 -25.00 -2.48
CA LEU A 143 -5.42 -24.77 -3.46
C LEU A 143 -5.46 -25.93 -4.46
N PRO A 144 -6.59 -26.12 -5.16
CA PRO A 144 -6.73 -27.08 -6.25
C PRO A 144 -5.62 -26.98 -7.28
N ARG A 145 -5.27 -28.12 -7.87
CA ARG A 145 -4.32 -28.16 -8.98
C ARG A 145 -4.92 -27.43 -10.17
N ARG A 146 -4.12 -26.56 -10.77
CA ARG A 146 -4.48 -25.88 -12.02
C ARG A 146 -3.22 -25.43 -12.73
N GLU A 147 -3.21 -25.65 -14.03
CA GLU A 147 -2.16 -25.10 -14.86
C GLU A 147 -2.35 -23.59 -14.97
N PHE A 148 -1.43 -22.86 -14.35
CA PHE A 148 -1.33 -21.42 -14.48
C PHE A 148 -0.15 -21.11 -15.41
N GLY A 149 -0.46 -20.41 -16.50
CA GLY A 149 0.53 -19.72 -17.32
C GLY A 149 0.97 -18.40 -16.67
N TYR A 150 1.28 -17.39 -17.47
CA TYR A 150 1.60 -16.02 -17.00
C TYR A 150 0.34 -15.19 -16.68
N GLN A 151 -0.66 -15.79 -16.05
CA GLN A 151 -1.92 -15.12 -15.72
C GLN A 151 -1.79 -14.32 -14.42
N ILE A 152 -2.49 -13.19 -14.36
CA ILE A 152 -2.62 -12.39 -13.16
C ILE A 152 -3.63 -13.00 -12.20
N VAL A 153 -3.32 -12.99 -10.91
CA VAL A 153 -4.20 -13.54 -9.87
C VAL A 153 -4.23 -12.57 -8.70
N ALA A 154 -5.41 -12.38 -8.12
CA ALA A 154 -5.59 -11.61 -6.88
C ALA A 154 -6.58 -12.34 -5.96
N PHE A 155 -6.67 -11.90 -4.71
CA PHE A 155 -7.64 -12.43 -3.76
C PHE A 155 -8.30 -11.32 -2.92
N SER A 156 -9.55 -11.53 -2.54
CA SER A 156 -10.42 -10.49 -1.97
C SER A 156 -10.16 -10.18 -0.49
N ALA A 157 -9.91 -11.21 0.33
CA ALA A 157 -9.79 -11.13 1.78
C ALA A 157 -8.68 -12.07 2.29
N ALA A 158 -8.31 -12.01 3.57
CA ALA A 158 -7.36 -12.95 4.14
C ALA A 158 -7.77 -14.41 3.82
N PRO A 159 -6.85 -15.31 3.44
CA PRO A 159 -7.16 -16.70 3.07
C PRO A 159 -7.85 -17.53 4.15
N THR A 160 -7.79 -17.09 5.41
CA THR A 160 -8.49 -17.68 6.55
C THR A 160 -9.95 -17.20 6.66
N SER A 161 -10.32 -16.13 5.95
CA SER A 161 -11.69 -15.62 5.90
C SER A 161 -12.55 -16.49 4.97
N PRO A 162 -13.79 -16.83 5.38
CA PRO A 162 -14.73 -17.55 4.51
C PRO A 162 -15.14 -16.75 3.28
N SER A 163 -15.01 -15.41 3.31
CA SER A 163 -15.31 -14.52 2.18
C SER A 163 -14.15 -14.38 1.17
N CYS A 164 -13.05 -15.11 1.37
CA CYS A 164 -11.92 -15.05 0.45
C CYS A 164 -12.26 -15.70 -0.89
N ILE A 165 -12.07 -14.93 -1.95
CA ILE A 165 -12.27 -15.34 -3.34
C ILE A 165 -10.95 -15.07 -4.05
N LEU A 166 -10.42 -16.07 -4.73
CA LEU A 166 -9.35 -15.91 -5.70
C LEU A 166 -9.97 -15.61 -7.06
N PHE A 167 -9.33 -14.72 -7.81
CA PHE A 167 -9.77 -14.31 -9.12
C PHE A 167 -8.59 -14.29 -10.09
N THR A 168 -8.82 -14.82 -11.29
CA THR A 168 -7.91 -14.70 -12.44
C THR A 168 -8.73 -14.48 -13.71
N VAL A 169 -8.12 -13.78 -14.67
CA VAL A 169 -8.68 -13.55 -15.99
C VAL A 169 -7.64 -13.87 -17.06
N LYS A 170 -8.05 -14.55 -18.12
CA LYS A 170 -7.22 -14.84 -19.29
C LYS A 170 -8.04 -14.68 -20.56
N HIS A 171 -7.40 -14.28 -21.65
CA HIS A 171 -8.03 -14.38 -22.96
C HIS A 171 -8.07 -15.85 -23.42
N VAL A 172 -9.21 -16.24 -24.00
CA VAL A 172 -9.38 -17.50 -24.72
C VAL A 172 -9.41 -17.25 -26.22
N SER A 173 -10.01 -16.13 -26.64
CA SER A 173 -9.99 -15.62 -28.00
C SER A 173 -9.89 -14.09 -27.97
N PRO A 174 -9.78 -13.41 -29.13
CA PRO A 174 -9.72 -11.96 -29.16
C PRO A 174 -10.93 -11.23 -28.54
N THR A 175 -12.08 -11.91 -28.46
CA THR A 175 -13.35 -11.37 -27.95
C THR A 175 -13.86 -12.11 -26.70
N LEU A 176 -13.18 -13.15 -26.24
CA LEU A 176 -13.58 -13.92 -25.06
C LEU A 176 -12.50 -13.94 -24.00
N VAL A 177 -12.92 -13.69 -22.76
CA VAL A 177 -12.11 -13.90 -21.57
C VAL A 177 -12.67 -15.07 -20.76
N ALA A 178 -11.79 -15.94 -20.28
CA ALA A 178 -12.11 -16.90 -19.24
C ALA A 178 -11.78 -16.27 -17.90
N ILE A 179 -12.80 -16.11 -17.07
CA ILE A 179 -12.65 -15.75 -15.67
C ILE A 179 -12.67 -17.02 -14.87
N SER A 180 -11.86 -17.06 -13.82
CA SER A 180 -11.90 -18.19 -12.92
C SER A 180 -11.76 -17.78 -11.49
N THR A 181 -12.58 -18.41 -10.67
CA THR A 181 -12.66 -18.16 -9.24
C THR A 181 -12.39 -19.44 -8.45
N CYS A 182 -11.92 -19.25 -7.23
CA CYS A 182 -11.69 -20.35 -6.29
C CYS A 182 -11.77 -19.81 -4.87
N HIS A 183 -12.04 -20.68 -3.91
CA HIS A 183 -12.04 -20.36 -2.49
C HIS A 183 -10.95 -21.16 -1.78
N PRO A 184 -10.37 -20.64 -0.69
CA PRO A 184 -9.55 -21.44 0.20
C PRO A 184 -10.29 -22.71 0.63
N GLY A 185 -9.67 -23.89 0.48
CA GLY A 185 -10.27 -25.18 0.81
C GLY A 185 -11.21 -25.78 -0.25
N ALA A 186 -11.46 -25.08 -1.37
CA ALA A 186 -12.19 -25.67 -2.50
C ALA A 186 -11.42 -26.84 -3.13
N ASN A 187 -12.14 -27.73 -3.83
CA ASN A 187 -11.56 -28.87 -4.53
C ASN A 187 -11.21 -28.58 -6.00
N GLU A 188 -11.84 -27.59 -6.61
CA GLU A 188 -11.64 -27.20 -8.01
C GLU A 188 -11.79 -25.69 -8.24
N TRP A 189 -11.45 -25.25 -9.45
CA TRP A 189 -11.65 -23.87 -9.91
C TRP A 189 -12.91 -23.80 -10.75
N THR A 190 -13.77 -22.82 -10.47
CA THR A 190 -14.89 -22.50 -11.36
C THR A 190 -14.36 -21.62 -12.47
N THR A 191 -14.64 -21.97 -13.74
CA THR A 191 -14.22 -21.18 -14.90
C THR A 191 -15.42 -20.89 -15.78
N VAL A 192 -15.63 -19.62 -16.12
CA VAL A 192 -16.73 -19.17 -16.97
C VAL A 192 -16.17 -18.24 -18.04
N ASN A 193 -16.68 -18.36 -19.27
CA ASN A 193 -16.28 -17.52 -20.39
C ASN A 193 -17.24 -16.34 -20.53
N TYR A 194 -16.68 -15.15 -20.72
CA TYR A 194 -17.42 -13.91 -20.89
C TYR A 194 -17.03 -13.23 -22.20
N GLN A 195 -18.00 -12.57 -22.81
CA GLN A 195 -17.74 -11.66 -23.93
C GLN A 195 -16.95 -10.46 -23.42
N ASN A 196 -15.90 -10.13 -24.15
CA ASN A 196 -15.04 -9.00 -23.89
C ASN A 196 -15.24 -7.96 -24.99
N ARG A 197 -15.79 -6.81 -24.61
CA ARG A 197 -16.18 -5.75 -25.54
C ARG A 197 -14.99 -5.09 -26.25
N LEU A 198 -13.77 -5.27 -25.72
CA LEU A 198 -12.55 -4.72 -26.30
C LEU A 198 -11.79 -5.76 -27.15
N PRO A 199 -11.11 -5.32 -28.22
CA PRO A 199 -10.13 -6.14 -28.92
C PRO A 199 -9.02 -6.63 -27.97
N PHE A 200 -8.44 -7.81 -28.26
CA PHE A 200 -7.36 -8.42 -27.46
C PHE A 200 -6.25 -7.44 -27.06
N VAL A 201 -5.70 -6.69 -28.02
CA VAL A 201 -4.58 -5.79 -27.80
C VAL A 201 -4.91 -4.71 -26.75
N SER A 202 -6.17 -4.29 -26.68
CA SER A 202 -6.67 -3.30 -25.72
C SER A 202 -7.03 -3.87 -24.36
N SER A 203 -7.11 -5.20 -24.24
CA SER A 203 -7.62 -5.90 -23.05
C SER A 203 -6.62 -6.88 -22.46
N ILE A 204 -5.32 -6.70 -22.72
CA ILE A 204 -4.29 -7.46 -22.01
C ILE A 204 -4.26 -7.00 -20.54
N TRP A 205 -5.05 -7.67 -19.69
CA TRP A 205 -5.16 -7.39 -18.27
C TRP A 205 -3.86 -7.75 -17.55
N ASN A 206 -3.27 -6.81 -16.82
CA ASN A 206 -1.96 -7.02 -16.20
C ASN A 206 -1.81 -6.52 -14.75
N LYS A 207 -2.82 -5.81 -14.22
CA LYS A 207 -2.86 -5.39 -12.82
C LYS A 207 -4.24 -5.62 -12.24
N LEU A 208 -4.30 -6.05 -10.98
CA LEU A 208 -5.52 -6.40 -10.28
C LEU A 208 -5.61 -5.72 -8.93
N VAL A 209 -6.81 -5.28 -8.59
CA VAL A 209 -7.14 -4.90 -7.22
C VAL A 209 -8.57 -5.30 -6.89
N PHE A 210 -8.81 -5.66 -5.63
CA PHE A 210 -10.14 -5.92 -5.10
C PHE A 210 -10.58 -4.73 -4.26
N CYS A 211 -11.70 -4.10 -4.63
CA CYS A 211 -12.22 -2.90 -3.99
C CYS A 211 -13.74 -2.97 -3.92
N ASN A 212 -14.32 -2.71 -2.74
CA ASN A 212 -15.77 -2.68 -2.49
C ASN A 212 -16.56 -3.87 -3.09
N GLY A 213 -16.04 -5.08 -2.95
CA GLY A 213 -16.72 -6.29 -3.44
C GLY A 213 -16.40 -6.68 -4.88
N LEU A 214 -15.67 -5.85 -5.64
CA LEU A 214 -15.43 -6.04 -7.07
C LEU A 214 -13.93 -6.22 -7.37
N PHE A 215 -13.61 -7.03 -8.38
CA PHE A 215 -12.26 -7.12 -8.92
C PHE A 215 -12.09 -6.18 -10.11
N TYR A 216 -11.14 -5.26 -9.98
CA TYR A 216 -10.78 -4.30 -11.03
C TYR A 216 -9.49 -4.74 -11.71
N CYS A 217 -9.53 -4.77 -13.05
CA CYS A 217 -8.45 -5.24 -13.92
C CYS A 217 -7.97 -4.08 -14.80
N LEU A 218 -6.77 -3.56 -14.56
CA LEU A 218 -6.18 -2.58 -15.47
C LEU A 218 -5.50 -3.31 -16.64
N SER A 219 -5.85 -2.91 -17.86
CA SER A 219 -5.19 -3.42 -19.07
C SER A 219 -3.87 -2.70 -19.33
N LEU A 220 -3.04 -3.29 -20.18
CA LEU A 220 -1.84 -2.62 -20.69
C LEU A 220 -2.16 -1.23 -21.24
N THR A 221 -3.19 -1.11 -22.08
CA THR A 221 -3.58 0.16 -22.69
C THR A 221 -4.38 1.08 -21.75
N GLY A 222 -4.60 0.67 -20.50
CA GLY A 222 -5.20 1.49 -19.44
C GLY A 222 -6.73 1.40 -19.34
N TRP A 223 -7.36 0.46 -20.03
CA TRP A 223 -8.78 0.16 -19.83
C TRP A 223 -9.02 -0.56 -18.50
N LEU A 224 -10.22 -0.42 -17.96
CA LEU A 224 -10.58 -1.00 -16.66
C LEU A 224 -11.69 -2.04 -16.83
N GLY A 225 -11.33 -3.32 -16.71
CA GLY A 225 -12.27 -4.43 -16.62
C GLY A 225 -12.73 -4.61 -15.18
N VAL A 226 -13.98 -5.03 -14.99
CA VAL A 226 -14.59 -5.22 -13.67
C VAL A 226 -15.32 -6.55 -13.64
N TYR A 227 -15.02 -7.33 -12.61
CA TYR A 227 -15.72 -8.57 -12.31
C TYR A 227 -16.46 -8.46 -10.98
N ASN A 228 -17.76 -8.77 -11.00
CA ASN A 228 -18.57 -8.93 -9.80
C ASN A 228 -18.65 -10.41 -9.44
N PRO A 229 -18.02 -10.86 -8.33
CA PRO A 229 -18.06 -12.26 -7.92
C PRO A 229 -19.44 -12.69 -7.39
N ASN A 230 -20.28 -11.77 -6.91
CA ASN A 230 -21.60 -12.11 -6.37
C ASN A 230 -22.63 -12.32 -7.50
N GLU A 231 -22.57 -11.49 -8.53
CA GLU A 231 -23.47 -11.57 -9.70
C GLU A 231 -22.89 -12.42 -10.83
N CYS A 232 -21.63 -12.84 -10.71
CA CYS A 232 -20.89 -13.53 -11.76
C CYS A 232 -20.92 -12.77 -13.10
N THR A 233 -20.71 -11.44 -13.08
CA THR A 233 -20.73 -10.57 -14.26
C THR A 233 -19.35 -10.00 -14.57
N TRP A 234 -19.06 -9.84 -15.87
CA TRP A 234 -17.86 -9.18 -16.39
C TRP A 234 -18.27 -8.02 -17.29
N ASP A 235 -17.69 -6.85 -17.04
CA ASP A 235 -17.81 -5.71 -17.95
C ASP A 235 -16.49 -4.94 -18.05
N VAL A 236 -16.37 -4.10 -19.08
CA VAL A 236 -15.31 -3.12 -19.21
C VAL A 236 -15.94 -1.75 -19.00
N LEU A 237 -15.47 -1.00 -18.00
CA LEU A 237 -16.02 0.32 -17.73
C LEU A 237 -15.74 1.24 -18.91
N SER A 238 -16.74 2.05 -19.25
CA SER A 238 -16.64 3.13 -20.24
C SER A 238 -15.88 4.35 -19.66
N VAL A 239 -14.69 4.09 -19.11
CA VAL A 239 -13.76 5.08 -18.58
C VAL A 239 -12.60 5.16 -19.56
N HIS A 240 -12.34 6.35 -20.10
CA HIS A 240 -11.18 6.53 -20.97
C HIS A 240 -9.88 6.22 -20.21
N PRO A 241 -8.92 5.52 -20.83
CA PRO A 241 -7.63 5.26 -20.19
C PRO A 241 -6.98 6.54 -19.66
N PRO A 242 -6.31 6.49 -18.50
CA PRO A 242 -5.55 7.63 -17.99
C PRO A 242 -4.55 8.11 -19.04
N ARG A 243 -4.35 9.44 -19.13
CA ARG A 243 -3.37 10.00 -20.08
C ARG A 243 -2.00 9.41 -19.77
N CYS A 244 -1.42 8.75 -20.76
CA CYS A 244 -0.09 8.19 -20.68
C CYS A 244 0.90 9.21 -21.25
N PRO A 245 1.93 9.63 -20.51
CA PRO A 245 2.94 10.55 -21.04
C PRO A 245 3.58 10.01 -22.32
N GLU A 246 3.88 10.88 -23.28
CA GLU A 246 4.35 10.53 -24.64
C GLU A 246 5.63 9.68 -24.67
N SER A 247 6.44 9.68 -23.60
CA SER A 247 7.67 8.86 -23.53
C SER A 247 7.45 7.41 -23.08
N PHE A 248 6.21 6.95 -22.91
CA PHE A 248 5.89 5.56 -22.53
C PHE A 248 5.99 4.56 -23.70
N PHE A 249 6.51 4.94 -24.87
CA PHE A 249 6.75 4.03 -25.99
C PHE A 249 8.12 3.31 -25.94
N VAL A 250 8.88 3.46 -24.85
CA VAL A 250 10.14 2.73 -24.62
C VAL A 250 9.84 1.24 -24.34
N LYS A 251 10.79 0.35 -24.68
CA LYS A 251 10.73 -1.09 -24.37
C LYS A 251 10.34 -1.31 -22.90
N ASN A 252 9.42 -2.25 -22.64
CA ASN A 252 8.95 -2.62 -21.29
C ASN A 252 8.15 -1.56 -20.50
N TRP A 253 7.56 -0.55 -21.15
CA TRP A 253 6.73 0.49 -20.49
C TRP A 253 5.63 -0.02 -19.55
N TRP A 254 5.05 -1.18 -19.86
CA TRP A 254 4.01 -1.83 -19.05
C TRP A 254 4.46 -2.21 -17.65
N LYS A 255 5.79 -2.28 -17.42
CA LYS A 255 6.38 -2.52 -16.11
C LYS A 255 6.28 -1.30 -15.18
N GLY A 256 6.02 -0.10 -15.69
CA GLY A 256 5.88 1.14 -14.93
C GLY A 256 4.42 1.53 -14.62
N LYS A 257 3.45 0.64 -14.85
CA LYS A 257 2.04 0.86 -14.51
C LYS A 257 1.65 0.06 -13.28
N PHE A 258 0.90 0.66 -12.37
CA PHE A 258 0.43 0.00 -11.15
C PHE A 258 -1.01 0.42 -10.83
N ILE A 259 -1.72 -0.40 -10.05
CA ILE A 259 -3.04 -0.08 -9.51
C ILE A 259 -3.06 -0.43 -8.03
N ALA A 260 -3.65 0.45 -7.22
CA ALA A 260 -3.82 0.29 -5.79
C ALA A 260 -5.25 0.65 -5.37
N GLU A 261 -5.70 0.14 -4.24
CA GLU A 261 -6.94 0.59 -3.59
C GLU A 261 -6.66 1.07 -2.17
N HIS A 262 -7.47 2.02 -1.72
CA HIS A 262 -7.56 2.40 -0.32
C HIS A 262 -8.97 2.86 0.01
N ASN A 263 -9.61 2.28 1.03
CA ASN A 263 -10.89 2.77 1.58
C ASN A 263 -11.98 3.00 0.50
N GLY A 264 -12.02 2.15 -0.53
CA GLY A 264 -12.99 2.28 -1.62
C GLY A 264 -12.51 3.11 -2.81
N ASP A 265 -11.41 3.85 -2.68
CA ASP A 265 -10.77 4.57 -3.77
C ASP A 265 -9.82 3.68 -4.56
N ILE A 266 -9.71 3.95 -5.87
CA ILE A 266 -8.83 3.24 -6.78
C ILE A 266 -7.85 4.23 -7.41
N PHE A 267 -6.57 3.89 -7.35
CA PHE A 267 -5.48 4.71 -7.86
C PHE A 267 -4.74 3.98 -8.97
N ALA A 268 -4.42 4.70 -10.04
CA ALA A 268 -3.51 4.22 -11.08
C ALA A 268 -2.22 5.04 -11.06
N ILE A 269 -1.08 4.35 -11.08
CA ILE A 269 0.26 4.97 -10.98
C ILE A 269 1.01 4.67 -12.27
N TYR A 270 1.53 5.72 -12.90
CA TYR A 270 2.30 5.65 -14.13
C TYR A 270 3.68 6.22 -13.87
N THR A 271 4.73 5.42 -14.03
CA THR A 271 6.13 5.88 -13.97
C THR A 271 6.92 5.38 -15.18
N CYS A 272 7.83 6.21 -15.67
CA CYS A 272 8.78 5.88 -16.73
C CYS A 272 10.13 6.51 -16.38
N SER A 273 11.21 5.90 -16.85
CA SER A 273 12.59 6.07 -16.38
C SER A 273 13.02 7.49 -16.00
N ALA A 274 12.72 8.49 -16.85
CA ALA A 274 13.13 9.88 -16.69
C ALA A 274 12.00 10.83 -16.24
N LEU A 275 10.77 10.33 -16.07
CA LEU A 275 9.60 11.15 -15.79
C LEU A 275 9.15 11.10 -14.33
N ILE A 276 8.53 12.20 -13.92
CA ILE A 276 7.75 12.31 -12.69
C ILE A 276 6.64 11.25 -12.74
N PRO A 277 6.46 10.45 -11.68
CA PRO A 277 5.35 9.51 -11.65
C PRO A 277 4.04 10.29 -11.59
N VAL A 278 3.08 9.90 -12.43
CA VAL A 278 1.75 10.49 -12.45
C VAL A 278 0.80 9.54 -11.72
N VAL A 279 -0.02 10.09 -10.84
CA VAL A 279 -1.02 9.34 -10.08
C VAL A 279 -2.40 9.84 -10.46
N TYR A 280 -3.30 8.91 -10.74
CA TYR A 280 -4.70 9.18 -11.03
C TYR A 280 -5.60 8.52 -9.99
N LYS A 281 -6.65 9.21 -9.56
CA LYS A 281 -7.77 8.65 -8.79
C LYS A 281 -8.96 8.42 -9.72
N LEU A 282 -9.59 7.26 -9.60
CA LEU A 282 -10.83 6.97 -10.34
C LEU A 282 -12.00 7.69 -9.66
N ASP A 283 -12.60 8.64 -10.36
CA ASP A 283 -13.93 9.13 -10.01
C ASP A 283 -14.96 8.11 -10.51
N GLN A 284 -15.44 7.28 -9.60
CA GLN A 284 -16.41 6.23 -9.90
C GLN A 284 -17.78 6.79 -10.30
N THR A 285 -18.13 8.00 -9.83
CA THR A 285 -19.41 8.66 -10.12
C THR A 285 -19.42 9.18 -11.55
N ASN A 286 -18.39 9.94 -11.91
CA ASN A 286 -18.28 10.56 -13.24
C ASN A 286 -17.60 9.65 -14.27
N LYS A 287 -17.08 8.49 -13.84
CA LYS A 287 -16.38 7.50 -14.69
C LYS A 287 -15.19 8.11 -15.44
N VAL A 288 -14.37 8.87 -14.73
CA VAL A 288 -13.17 9.53 -15.26
C VAL A 288 -11.99 9.35 -14.33
N TRP A 289 -10.78 9.44 -14.89
CA TRP A 289 -9.54 9.49 -14.11
C TRP A 289 -9.15 10.94 -13.86
N THR A 290 -8.97 11.29 -12.60
CA THR A 290 -8.53 12.62 -12.16
C THR A 290 -7.08 12.54 -11.73
N GLU A 291 -6.22 13.34 -12.37
CA GLU A 291 -4.81 13.45 -11.99
C GLU A 291 -4.70 14.07 -10.59
N MET A 292 -3.81 13.52 -9.77
CA MET A 292 -3.61 13.96 -8.40
C MET A 292 -2.29 14.74 -8.28
N GLU A 293 -2.38 15.99 -7.82
CA GLU A 293 -1.20 16.79 -7.47
C GLU A 293 -0.61 16.39 -6.11
N THR A 294 -1.45 15.89 -5.21
CA THR A 294 -1.04 15.38 -3.89
C THR A 294 -1.78 14.09 -3.57
N LEU A 295 -1.27 13.27 -2.65
CA LEU A 295 -1.95 12.03 -2.21
C LEU A 295 -2.83 12.26 -0.99
N GLU A 296 -3.15 13.51 -0.65
CA GLU A 296 -4.00 13.88 0.50
C GLU A 296 -3.54 13.26 1.84
N GLY A 297 -2.22 13.11 2.02
CA GLY A 297 -1.61 12.50 3.20
C GLY A 297 -1.46 10.97 3.12
N SER A 298 -1.94 10.34 2.04
CA SER A 298 -1.74 8.92 1.75
C SER A 298 -0.33 8.64 1.23
N THR A 299 0.04 7.37 1.29
CA THR A 299 1.29 6.84 0.74
C THR A 299 0.99 5.61 -0.09
N LEU A 300 1.50 5.58 -1.33
CA LEU A 300 1.33 4.47 -2.24
C LEU A 300 2.60 3.60 -2.27
N PHE A 301 2.43 2.30 -2.18
CA PHE A 301 3.47 1.28 -2.26
C PHE A 301 3.26 0.48 -3.53
N ALA A 302 3.85 0.99 -4.62
CA ALA A 302 3.76 0.43 -5.95
C ALA A 302 4.58 -0.85 -6.08
N SER A 303 3.93 -1.93 -6.49
CA SER A 303 4.56 -3.18 -6.91
C SER A 303 3.80 -3.80 -8.06
N PHE A 304 4.52 -4.55 -8.89
CA PHE A 304 3.99 -5.12 -10.12
C PHE A 304 2.89 -6.16 -9.89
N LEU A 305 3.00 -6.95 -8.83
CA LEU A 305 2.06 -8.03 -8.50
C LEU A 305 0.89 -7.54 -7.65
N SER A 306 1.18 -6.76 -6.61
CA SER A 306 0.17 -6.15 -5.75
C SER A 306 0.69 -4.82 -5.20
N SER A 307 0.01 -3.72 -5.52
CA SER A 307 0.30 -2.44 -4.88
C SER A 307 -0.59 -2.25 -3.66
N GLN A 308 -0.10 -1.47 -2.70
CA GLN A 308 -0.83 -1.16 -1.48
C GLN A 308 -0.87 0.34 -1.25
N ALA A 309 -1.89 0.82 -0.56
CA ALA A 309 -1.99 2.20 -0.11
C ALA A 309 -2.15 2.21 1.41
N ARG A 310 -1.56 3.21 2.07
CA ARG A 310 -1.69 3.42 3.51
C ARG A 310 -1.87 4.90 3.79
N MET A 311 -2.75 5.20 4.74
CA MET A 311 -2.85 6.49 5.40
C MET A 311 -2.25 6.41 6.80
N ASP A 312 -2.14 7.56 7.45
CA ASP A 312 -1.75 7.68 8.86
C ASP A 312 -0.37 7.10 9.18
N LEU A 313 0.52 7.13 8.20
CA LEU A 313 1.94 6.85 8.39
C LEU A 313 2.64 8.08 9.02
N ASN A 314 3.85 7.83 9.52
CA ASN A 314 4.76 8.88 9.97
C ASN A 314 4.87 9.99 8.89
N GLY A 315 4.87 11.26 9.33
CA GLY A 315 4.82 12.44 8.47
C GLY A 315 5.83 12.42 7.30
N MET A 316 7.04 11.88 7.51
CA MET A 316 8.05 11.80 6.45
C MET A 316 7.68 10.87 5.28
N MET A 317 6.72 9.96 5.47
CA MET A 317 6.30 8.98 4.46
C MET A 317 5.07 9.42 3.68
N ARG A 318 4.37 10.48 4.12
CA ARG A 318 3.16 10.99 3.48
C ARG A 318 3.46 11.56 2.10
N ASN A 319 2.44 11.57 1.24
CA ASN A 319 2.54 12.13 -0.12
C ASN A 319 3.72 11.56 -0.91
N ASN A 320 4.02 10.28 -0.69
CA ASN A 320 5.09 9.57 -1.36
C ASN A 320 4.57 8.33 -2.08
N VAL A 321 5.24 7.99 -3.17
CA VAL A 321 5.11 6.70 -3.86
C VAL A 321 6.40 5.91 -3.65
N TYR A 322 6.32 4.75 -3.02
CA TYR A 322 7.43 3.82 -2.82
C TYR A 322 7.35 2.70 -3.85
N PHE A 323 8.48 2.32 -4.45
CA PHE A 323 8.53 1.33 -5.50
C PHE A 323 9.32 0.08 -5.07
N SER A 324 8.77 -1.10 -5.35
CA SER A 324 9.39 -2.37 -4.94
C SER A 324 10.65 -2.72 -5.74
N LYS A 325 10.72 -2.27 -7.00
CA LYS A 325 11.68 -2.81 -7.99
C LYS A 325 13.12 -2.36 -7.75
N VAL A 326 13.34 -1.09 -7.44
CA VAL A 326 14.68 -0.53 -7.51
C VAL A 326 15.39 -0.65 -6.16
N ARG A 327 16.40 -1.52 -6.13
CA ARG A 327 17.39 -1.60 -5.04
C ARG A 327 18.42 -0.49 -5.19
N TYR A 328 18.42 0.48 -4.28
CA TYR A 328 19.52 1.43 -4.12
C TYR A 328 20.63 0.83 -3.24
N TYR A 329 21.87 0.79 -3.75
CA TYR A 329 23.04 0.12 -3.13
C TYR A 329 22.71 -1.25 -2.53
N GLY A 330 21.81 -2.00 -3.18
CA GLY A 330 21.42 -3.33 -2.74
C GLY A 330 20.57 -3.40 -1.46
N LYS A 331 20.15 -2.28 -0.84
CA LYS A 331 19.53 -2.30 0.51
C LYS A 331 18.33 -1.36 0.74
N ARG A 332 17.92 -0.52 -0.22
CA ARG A 332 16.80 0.43 -0.03
C ARG A 332 15.87 0.46 -1.24
N CYS A 333 14.59 0.72 -1.01
CA CYS A 333 13.64 1.03 -2.07
C CYS A 333 13.77 2.47 -2.55
N VAL A 334 13.40 2.71 -3.80
CA VAL A 334 13.23 4.05 -4.36
C VAL A 334 11.86 4.59 -3.98
N SER A 335 11.81 5.88 -3.67
CA SER A 335 10.56 6.60 -3.45
C SER A 335 10.53 7.89 -4.25
N TYR A 336 9.34 8.38 -4.55
CA TYR A 336 9.10 9.70 -5.11
C TYR A 336 8.23 10.48 -4.15
N SER A 337 8.62 11.72 -3.85
CA SER A 337 7.86 12.63 -3.00
C SER A 337 7.14 13.65 -3.87
N LEU A 338 5.81 13.70 -3.76
CA LEU A 338 4.99 14.69 -4.46
C LEU A 338 5.22 16.08 -3.85
N ASP A 339 5.37 16.18 -2.52
CA ASP A 339 5.63 17.46 -1.84
C ASP A 339 6.91 18.16 -2.33
N SER A 340 7.97 17.39 -2.57
CA SER A 340 9.27 17.93 -3.02
C SER A 340 9.51 17.80 -4.52
N GLY A 341 8.61 17.11 -5.23
CA GLY A 341 8.70 16.84 -6.67
C GLY A 341 9.91 15.99 -7.08
N ARG A 342 10.44 15.12 -6.21
CA ARG A 342 11.75 14.46 -6.42
C ARG A 342 11.80 13.01 -5.99
N TYR A 343 12.59 12.23 -6.71
CA TYR A 343 13.00 10.89 -6.32
C TYR A 343 14.01 10.91 -5.18
N HIS A 344 13.89 9.90 -4.32
CA HIS A 344 14.81 9.60 -3.23
C HIS A 344 15.30 8.16 -3.39
N PRO A 345 16.61 7.96 -3.59
CA PRO A 345 17.67 8.97 -3.68
C PRO A 345 17.64 9.80 -4.99
N ARG A 346 18.31 10.97 -4.97
CA ARG A 346 18.33 11.93 -6.09
C ARG A 346 19.24 11.45 -7.25
N ASN A 347 18.94 11.94 -8.45
CA ASN A 347 19.77 11.89 -9.67
C ASN A 347 20.07 10.49 -10.24
N GLN A 348 19.07 9.62 -10.34
CA GLN A 348 19.20 8.35 -11.06
C GLN A 348 18.06 8.18 -12.06
N CYS A 349 18.42 7.85 -13.29
CA CYS A 349 17.50 7.36 -14.31
C CYS A 349 17.17 5.91 -13.93
N TYR A 350 15.90 5.62 -13.62
CA TYR A 350 15.51 4.32 -13.13
C TYR A 350 14.88 3.51 -14.27
N ASP A 351 15.63 2.58 -14.86
CA ASP A 351 15.07 1.69 -15.88
C ASP A 351 14.14 0.65 -15.22
N TRP A 352 12.87 1.03 -15.07
CA TRP A 352 11.77 0.17 -14.62
C TRP A 352 11.55 -1.05 -15.52
N GLY A 353 12.12 -1.03 -16.73
CA GLY A 353 12.04 -2.01 -17.78
C GLY A 353 13.01 -3.20 -17.63
N GLU A 354 14.19 -3.00 -17.05
CA GLU A 354 15.23 -4.04 -16.97
C GLU A 354 15.07 -5.00 -15.78
N GLN A 355 14.59 -4.50 -14.64
CA GLN A 355 14.46 -5.33 -13.44
C GLN A 355 13.32 -6.36 -13.57
N ASP A 356 13.56 -7.53 -13.00
CA ASP A 356 12.57 -8.59 -12.90
C ASP A 356 11.47 -8.17 -11.89
N PRO A 357 10.22 -7.96 -12.34
CA PRO A 357 9.14 -7.54 -11.46
C PRO A 357 8.74 -8.57 -10.40
N TYR A 358 9.22 -9.82 -10.49
CA TYR A 358 8.80 -10.92 -9.62
C TYR A 358 9.77 -11.17 -8.44
N GLU A 359 10.87 -10.42 -8.33
CA GLU A 359 11.88 -10.60 -7.28
C GLU A 359 11.53 -9.91 -5.95
N SER A 360 10.49 -9.08 -5.90
CA SER A 360 10.12 -8.32 -4.69
C SER A 360 8.64 -7.98 -4.60
N ILE A 361 8.14 -7.83 -3.37
CA ILE A 361 6.73 -7.48 -3.12
C ILE A 361 6.54 -6.77 -1.79
N TRP A 362 5.55 -5.89 -1.74
CA TRP A 362 5.10 -5.28 -0.49
C TRP A 362 4.20 -6.25 0.26
N ILE A 363 4.47 -6.41 1.55
CA ILE A 363 3.69 -7.24 2.47
C ILE A 363 3.49 -6.49 3.79
N GLU A 364 2.36 -6.67 4.44
CA GLU A 364 2.04 -6.05 5.73
C GLU A 364 3.14 -6.32 6.77
N ALA A 365 3.51 -5.29 7.54
CA ALA A 365 4.54 -5.44 8.56
C ALA A 365 4.12 -6.48 9.62
N PRO A 366 5.04 -7.34 10.08
CA PRO A 366 4.77 -8.27 11.16
C PRO A 366 4.48 -7.52 12.48
N GLU A 367 3.66 -8.14 13.33
CA GLU A 367 3.44 -7.66 14.69
C GLU A 367 4.60 -8.03 15.62
N ASP A 368 5.15 -9.23 15.42
CA ASP A 368 6.26 -9.78 16.19
C ASP A 368 7.52 -9.96 15.33
N LEU A 369 8.65 -9.51 15.87
CA LEU A 369 9.97 -9.59 15.24
C LEU A 369 10.84 -10.71 15.81
N SER A 370 10.37 -11.46 16.81
CA SER A 370 11.13 -12.50 17.50
C SER A 370 11.66 -13.60 16.57
N THR A 371 10.98 -13.82 15.45
CA THR A 371 11.31 -14.85 14.46
C THR A 371 12.33 -14.41 13.40
N PHE A 372 12.66 -13.11 13.37
CA PHE A 372 13.59 -12.53 12.40
C PHE A 372 15.02 -12.51 12.95
N LEU A 373 15.97 -12.73 12.05
CA LEU A 373 17.41 -12.59 12.30
C LEU A 373 17.87 -11.14 12.11
#